data_AF-A0A9E5WE50-F1
#
_entry.id   AF-A0A9E5WE50-F1
#
_cell.length_a   1.000
_cell.length_b   1.000
_cell.length_c   1.000
_cell.angle_alpha   90.00
_cell.angle_beta   90.00
_cell.angle_gamma   90.00
#
_symmetry.space_group_name_H-M   'P 1'
#
loop_
_entity.id
_entity.type
_entity.pdbx_description
1 polymer ?
#
loop_
_entity_poly.entity_id
_entity_poly.type
_entity_poly.pdbx_seq_one_letter_code
_entity_poly.pdbx_strand_id
1 'polypeptide(L)'
;MIGWIYSDTRDSEKGRRQKTCGKKIPKIINKIKEILKYETAGHPISGLKWTRKTTEKISQQLQAIDIDISSNTVCRLLKNMGFSLKVNCKTIESGLRNPPDPIKRDQQFEFIGHLREQFARQRLPVISVDTKKKELIGNFKNNGQAWQQKATEVYDHDFPTYGVGKAVPYGIYDTQKNTGTVFVGHSSDTPSFAVECIEKWWKTYGKKNYPKSNSLLILADAGGSNSYRSRVWKYKLQKQLCDYHGLSVNICHYPPGSSKWNPIEHRLFSEISKNWAGRPLETFETVLKYLRTTKTSTGLNVKAHYVGKKYKKGERISDKQMKELQLVKHETLSDWSYKLTPSKM
;
A
#
# COMPACT_ATOMS: atom_id res chain seq x y z
N MET A 1 41.08 49.49 -47.42
CA MET A 1 41.84 49.39 -46.16
C MET A 1 41.05 48.46 -45.24
N ILE A 2 41.53 47.22 -45.14
CA ILE A 2 41.31 46.19 -44.08
C ILE A 2 39.84 45.81 -43.76
N GLY A 3 39.35 44.58 -43.92
CA GLY A 3 39.95 43.29 -44.27
C GLY A 3 39.00 42.12 -43.94
N TRP A 4 39.06 41.04 -44.75
CA TRP A 4 39.05 39.59 -44.39
C TRP A 4 37.89 39.05 -43.50
N ILE A 5 37.07 38.01 -43.79
CA ILE A 5 37.24 36.62 -44.32
C ILE A 5 35.81 36.06 -44.59
N TYR A 6 35.48 35.56 -45.79
CA TYR A 6 35.43 34.15 -46.27
C TYR A 6 34.35 33.22 -45.66
N SER A 7 33.42 32.78 -46.55
CA SER A 7 32.69 31.47 -46.69
C SER A 7 32.12 30.75 -45.45
N ASP A 8 31.05 29.97 -45.45
CA ASP A 8 30.37 29.20 -46.50
C ASP A 8 29.02 28.73 -45.92
N THR A 9 28.12 28.39 -46.83
CA THR A 9 26.83 27.70 -46.70
C THR A 9 26.76 26.62 -45.60
N ARG A 10 25.58 26.51 -44.96
CA ARG A 10 25.09 25.23 -44.45
C ARG A 10 23.56 25.19 -44.35
N ASP A 11 23.04 24.21 -45.09
CA ASP A 11 21.66 23.78 -45.22
C ASP A 11 20.91 23.59 -43.90
N SER A 12 19.65 23.99 -43.93
CA SER A 12 18.66 23.70 -42.89
C SER A 12 18.10 22.29 -43.05
N GLU A 13 18.81 21.29 -42.55
CA GLU A 13 18.25 19.94 -42.40
C GLU A 13 17.15 19.93 -41.32
N LYS A 14 15.90 19.95 -41.78
CA LYS A 14 14.72 19.59 -40.98
C LYS A 14 14.87 18.14 -40.53
N GLY A 15 15.35 17.94 -39.30
CA GLY A 15 15.37 16.65 -38.60
C GLY A 15 13.98 16.00 -38.57
N ARG A 16 13.78 15.03 -39.46
CA ARG A 16 12.56 14.22 -39.60
C ARG A 16 12.49 13.28 -38.39
N ARG A 17 11.68 13.64 -37.37
CA ARG A 17 11.42 12.76 -36.21
C ARG A 17 10.93 11.39 -36.68
N GLN A 18 11.68 10.35 -36.35
CA GLN A 18 11.35 8.95 -36.62
C GLN A 18 9.95 8.63 -36.04
N LYS A 19 9.02 8.26 -36.91
CA LYS A 19 7.69 7.77 -36.54
C LYS A 19 7.87 6.42 -35.84
N THR A 20 7.62 6.36 -34.53
CA THR A 20 7.70 5.12 -33.76
C THR A 20 6.67 4.12 -34.30
N CYS A 21 7.16 3.11 -35.00
CA CYS A 21 6.39 2.07 -35.68
C CYS A 21 5.53 1.27 -34.67
N GLY A 22 4.28 0.96 -35.02
CA GLY A 22 3.25 0.37 -34.16
C GLY A 22 3.63 -0.96 -33.47
N LYS A 23 4.66 -1.68 -33.96
CA LYS A 23 5.15 -2.93 -33.37
C LYS A 23 5.96 -2.74 -32.07
N LYS A 24 6.57 -1.56 -31.83
CA LYS A 24 7.31 -1.28 -30.57
C LYS A 24 6.41 -0.80 -29.43
N ILE A 25 5.19 -0.34 -29.73
CA ILE A 25 4.25 0.24 -28.75
C ILE A 25 3.85 -0.77 -27.64
N PRO A 26 3.54 -2.05 -27.93
CA PRO A 26 3.21 -3.01 -26.88
C PRO A 26 4.40 -3.33 -25.95
N LYS A 27 5.62 -3.43 -26.50
CA LYS A 27 6.86 -3.64 -25.71
C LYS A 27 7.13 -2.44 -24.80
N ILE A 28 6.98 -1.22 -25.32
CA ILE A 28 7.14 0.02 -24.55
C ILE A 28 6.07 0.12 -23.45
N ILE A 29 4.81 -0.18 -23.76
CA ILE A 29 3.72 -0.20 -22.77
C ILE A 29 3.99 -1.23 -21.67
N ASN A 30 4.45 -2.43 -22.01
CA ASN A 30 4.79 -3.45 -21.01
C ASN A 30 5.96 -3.00 -20.13
N LYS A 31 6.98 -2.36 -20.70
CA LYS A 31 8.12 -1.85 -19.93
C LYS A 31 7.75 -0.67 -19.02
N ILE A 32 6.89 0.23 -19.50
CA ILE A 32 6.29 1.29 -18.66
C ILE A 32 5.44 0.66 -17.54
N LYS A 33 4.64 -0.37 -17.83
CA LYS A 33 3.90 -1.11 -16.80
C LYS A 33 4.82 -1.75 -15.76
N GLU A 34 5.99 -2.27 -16.17
CA GLU A 34 7.01 -2.79 -15.26
C GLU A 34 7.59 -1.70 -14.38
N ILE A 35 8.03 -0.58 -14.95
CA ILE A 35 8.59 0.57 -14.21
C ILE A 35 7.55 1.13 -13.23
N LEU A 36 6.28 1.21 -13.64
CA LEU A 36 5.20 1.77 -12.83
C LEU A 36 4.54 0.77 -11.88
N LYS A 37 4.91 -0.52 -11.94
CA LYS A 37 4.25 -1.62 -11.22
C LYS A 37 4.14 -1.34 -9.72
N TYR A 38 5.14 -0.68 -9.14
CA TYR A 38 5.23 -0.37 -7.71
C TYR A 38 5.15 1.12 -7.38
N GLU A 39 5.08 1.97 -8.41
CA GLU A 39 5.02 3.44 -8.30
C GLU A 39 3.67 3.99 -8.75
N THR A 40 2.63 3.16 -8.66
CA THR A 40 1.26 3.54 -8.93
C THR A 40 0.49 3.62 -7.62
N ALA A 41 -0.02 4.81 -7.29
CA ALA A 41 -1.06 4.99 -6.28
C ALA A 41 -2.36 5.32 -6.99
N GLY A 42 -3.47 5.06 -6.32
CA GLY A 42 -4.78 5.29 -6.91
C GLY A 42 -5.76 5.94 -5.96
N HIS A 43 -6.78 6.57 -6.52
CA HIS A 43 -7.89 7.07 -5.75
C HIS A 43 -8.72 5.86 -5.28
N PRO A 44 -8.99 5.71 -3.97
CA PRO A 44 -9.62 4.50 -3.41
C PRO A 44 -11.07 4.23 -3.86
N ILE A 45 -11.65 5.03 -4.76
CA ILE A 45 -13.07 4.93 -5.11
C ILE A 45 -13.25 5.07 -6.61
N SER A 46 -12.66 6.09 -7.23
CA SER A 46 -12.81 6.37 -8.66
C SER A 46 -11.91 5.52 -9.58
N GLY A 47 -11.05 4.64 -9.04
CA GLY A 47 -10.19 3.75 -9.83
C GLY A 47 -9.04 4.44 -10.60
N LEU A 48 -8.94 5.77 -10.49
CA LEU A 48 -7.90 6.60 -11.09
C LEU A 48 -6.52 6.26 -10.52
N LYS A 49 -5.50 6.18 -11.38
CA LYS A 49 -4.11 5.86 -11.03
C LYS A 49 -3.19 7.05 -11.31
N TRP A 50 -2.23 7.31 -10.44
CA TRP A 50 -1.20 8.34 -10.62
C TRP A 50 0.19 7.79 -10.24
N THR A 51 1.22 8.39 -10.84
CA THR A 51 2.63 8.01 -10.68
C THR A 51 3.40 9.10 -9.94
N ARG A 52 4.49 8.76 -9.24
CA ARG A 52 5.38 9.79 -8.63
C ARG A 52 6.44 10.32 -9.59
N LYS A 53 6.85 9.51 -10.57
CA LYS A 53 7.85 9.93 -11.55
C LYS A 53 7.23 10.89 -12.56
N THR A 54 7.97 11.95 -12.85
CA THR A 54 7.66 12.84 -13.97
C THR A 54 7.85 12.09 -15.27
N THR A 55 7.22 12.59 -16.33
CA THR A 55 7.39 12.03 -17.67
C THR A 55 8.82 12.11 -18.16
N GLU A 56 9.64 13.08 -17.68
CA GLU A 56 11.08 13.09 -17.95
C GLU A 56 11.82 11.95 -17.24
N LYS A 57 11.58 11.72 -15.94
CA LYS A 57 12.26 10.63 -15.21
C LYS A 57 11.96 9.25 -15.80
N ILE A 58 10.72 9.04 -16.26
CA ILE A 58 10.34 7.78 -16.95
C ILE A 58 11.06 7.68 -18.31
N SER A 59 11.13 8.78 -19.06
CA SER A 59 11.86 8.84 -20.34
C SER A 59 13.35 8.53 -20.16
N GLN A 60 14.00 9.12 -19.15
CA GLN A 60 15.41 8.85 -18.82
C GLN A 60 15.66 7.39 -18.42
N GLN A 61 14.76 6.78 -17.63
CA GLN A 61 14.88 5.36 -17.27
C GLN A 61 14.66 4.41 -18.45
N LEU A 62 13.83 4.83 -19.43
CA LEU A 62 13.67 4.09 -20.69
C LEU A 62 14.88 4.26 -21.61
N GLN A 63 15.50 5.44 -21.63
CA GLN A 63 16.73 5.70 -22.38
C GLN A 63 17.89 4.84 -21.85
N ALA A 64 17.98 4.65 -20.53
CA ALA A 64 18.98 3.78 -19.89
C ALA A 64 18.87 2.29 -20.28
N ILE A 65 17.75 1.88 -20.90
CA ILE A 65 17.54 0.53 -21.44
C ILE A 65 17.39 0.54 -22.97
N ASP A 66 17.98 1.53 -23.63
CA ASP A 66 18.04 1.68 -25.09
C ASP A 66 16.66 1.90 -25.77
N ILE A 67 15.71 2.45 -25.00
CA ILE A 67 14.40 2.87 -25.49
C ILE A 67 14.35 4.40 -25.45
N ASP A 68 14.75 5.03 -26.55
CA ASP A 68 14.67 6.48 -26.69
C ASP A 68 13.23 6.91 -27.03
N ILE A 69 12.52 7.44 -26.02
CA ILE A 69 11.22 8.07 -26.20
C ILE A 69 11.14 9.38 -25.42
N SER A 70 10.56 10.40 -26.05
CA SER A 70 10.37 11.70 -25.42
C SER A 70 9.35 11.66 -24.27
N SER A 71 9.49 12.57 -23.31
CA SER A 71 8.54 12.78 -22.21
C SER A 71 7.10 12.98 -22.70
N ASN A 72 6.90 13.64 -23.85
CA ASN A 72 5.59 13.81 -24.49
C ASN A 72 4.99 12.47 -24.97
N THR A 73 5.82 11.56 -25.47
CA THR A 73 5.37 10.22 -25.87
C THR A 73 4.99 9.40 -24.63
N VAL A 74 5.77 9.50 -23.56
CA VAL A 74 5.44 8.92 -22.24
C VAL A 74 4.10 9.47 -21.73
N CYS A 75 3.88 10.79 -21.79
CA CYS A 75 2.63 11.43 -21.37
C CYS A 75 1.40 10.86 -22.11
N ARG A 76 1.49 10.71 -23.44
CA ARG A 76 0.41 10.14 -24.26
C ARG A 76 0.15 8.67 -23.91
N LEU A 77 1.19 7.88 -23.68
CA LEU A 77 1.06 6.48 -23.28
C LEU A 77 0.43 6.34 -21.89
N LEU A 78 0.83 7.19 -20.94
CA LEU A 78 0.22 7.27 -19.60
C LEU A 78 -1.27 7.60 -19.68
N LYS A 79 -1.68 8.60 -20.48
CA LYS A 79 -3.09 8.93 -20.70
C LYS A 79 -3.88 7.76 -21.28
N ASN A 80 -3.34 7.08 -22.29
CA ASN A 80 -3.96 5.88 -22.87
C ASN A 80 -4.07 4.71 -21.88
N MET A 81 -3.21 4.68 -20.86
CA MET A 81 -3.22 3.68 -19.78
C MET A 81 -4.12 4.11 -18.59
N GLY A 82 -4.87 5.21 -18.71
CA GLY A 82 -5.78 5.72 -17.69
C GLY A 82 -5.12 6.55 -16.58
N PHE A 83 -3.89 7.03 -16.78
CA PHE A 83 -3.21 7.94 -15.86
C PHE A 83 -3.52 9.40 -16.22
N SER A 84 -3.83 10.24 -15.22
CA SER A 84 -4.15 11.66 -15.42
C SER A 84 -3.21 12.56 -14.61
N LEU A 85 -2.72 13.65 -15.22
CA LEU A 85 -2.09 14.76 -14.51
C LEU A 85 -3.14 15.46 -13.64
N LYS A 86 -2.87 15.59 -12.33
CA LYS A 86 -3.69 16.39 -11.42
C LYS A 86 -2.82 17.39 -10.69
N VAL A 87 -3.36 18.59 -10.52
CA VAL A 87 -2.82 19.61 -9.63
C VAL A 87 -3.18 19.22 -8.20
N ASN A 88 -2.34 19.59 -7.23
CA ASN A 88 -2.52 19.28 -5.82
C ASN A 88 -3.88 19.80 -5.31
N CYS A 89 -4.84 18.92 -5.06
CA CYS A 89 -5.98 19.24 -4.20
C CYS A 89 -5.53 19.06 -2.74
N LYS A 90 -5.31 20.18 -2.05
CA LYS A 90 -5.02 20.22 -0.62
C LYS A 90 -6.31 20.04 0.18
N THR A 91 -6.68 18.81 0.52
CA THR A 91 -7.61 18.53 1.63
C THR A 91 -6.79 17.93 2.77
N ILE A 92 -6.42 18.83 3.68
CA ILE A 92 -5.37 18.78 4.71
C ILE A 92 -5.35 17.50 5.58
N GLU A 93 -4.18 16.86 5.67
CA GLU A 93 -3.49 16.53 6.94
C GLU A 93 -1.97 16.60 6.69
N SER A 94 -1.38 17.77 6.88
CA SER A 94 0.06 17.85 7.17
C SER A 94 0.27 18.67 8.43
N GLY A 95 -0.12 18.09 9.56
CA GLY A 95 0.38 18.50 10.87
C GLY A 95 1.85 18.09 11.10
N LEU A 96 2.55 17.63 10.06
CA LEU A 96 3.97 17.29 10.13
C LEU A 96 4.78 18.58 10.17
N ARG A 97 5.10 19.02 11.39
CA ARG A 97 5.97 20.18 11.67
C ARG A 97 7.29 20.11 10.90
N ASN A 98 7.79 18.89 10.64
CA ASN A 98 8.97 18.59 9.83
C ASN A 98 8.67 17.40 8.88
N PRO A 99 8.30 17.64 7.60
CA PRO A 99 8.14 16.56 6.64
C PRO A 99 9.49 15.90 6.34
N PRO A 100 9.53 14.60 6.00
CA PRO A 100 10.77 13.94 5.66
C PRO A 100 11.35 14.46 4.35
N ASP A 101 12.68 14.50 4.29
CA ASP A 101 13.46 14.87 3.10
C ASP A 101 12.93 14.13 1.84
N PRO A 102 12.56 14.86 0.76
CA PRO A 102 12.16 14.26 -0.51
C PRO A 102 13.11 13.17 -1.03
N ILE A 103 14.43 13.34 -0.88
CA ILE A 103 15.43 12.38 -1.35
C ILE A 103 15.32 11.08 -0.55
N LYS A 104 15.23 11.18 0.78
CA LYS A 104 15.03 10.00 1.66
C LYS A 104 13.71 9.30 1.40
N ARG A 105 12.66 10.07 1.08
CA ARG A 105 11.37 9.50 0.68
C ARG A 105 11.49 8.71 -0.63
N ASP A 106 12.13 9.29 -1.65
CA ASP A 106 12.35 8.62 -2.93
C ASP A 106 13.16 7.34 -2.76
N GLN A 107 14.27 7.38 -2.00
CA GLN A 107 15.08 6.20 -1.66
C GLN A 107 14.25 5.11 -0.95
N GLN A 108 13.37 5.48 -0.03
CA GLN A 108 12.48 4.52 0.64
C GLN A 108 11.53 3.84 -0.34
N PHE A 109 10.98 4.57 -1.32
CA PHE A 109 10.12 3.97 -2.33
C PHE A 109 10.86 3.03 -3.27
N GLU A 110 12.06 3.41 -3.71
CA GLU A 110 12.91 2.56 -4.53
C GLU A 110 13.28 1.28 -3.78
N PHE A 111 13.67 1.41 -2.51
CA PHE A 111 13.96 0.28 -1.64
C PHE A 111 12.77 -0.68 -1.48
N ILE A 112 11.56 -0.14 -1.23
CA ILE A 112 10.32 -0.93 -1.19
C ILE A 112 10.10 -1.65 -2.53
N GLY A 113 10.32 -0.97 -3.65
CA GLY A 113 10.20 -1.56 -4.99
C GLY A 113 11.15 -2.76 -5.16
N HIS A 114 12.42 -2.58 -4.83
CA HIS A 114 13.44 -3.64 -4.94
C HIS A 114 13.13 -4.84 -4.06
N LEU A 115 12.75 -4.64 -2.79
CA LEU A 115 12.39 -5.76 -1.91
C LEU A 115 11.14 -6.51 -2.40
N ARG A 116 10.13 -5.79 -2.86
CA ARG A 116 8.92 -6.41 -3.42
C ARG A 116 9.25 -7.26 -4.64
N GLU A 117 10.14 -6.80 -5.52
CA GLU A 117 10.61 -7.59 -6.65
C GLU A 117 11.40 -8.81 -6.23
N GLN A 118 12.35 -8.66 -5.30
CA GLN A 118 13.15 -9.77 -4.80
C GLN A 118 12.26 -10.86 -4.21
N PHE A 119 11.32 -10.49 -3.33
CA PHE A 119 10.38 -11.45 -2.75
C PHE A 119 9.47 -12.09 -3.81
N ALA A 120 8.99 -11.30 -4.78
CA ALA A 120 8.17 -11.83 -5.87
C ALA A 120 8.93 -12.85 -6.73
N ARG A 121 10.19 -12.56 -7.09
CA ARG A 121 11.06 -13.47 -7.87
C ARG A 121 11.28 -14.79 -7.12
N GLN A 122 11.45 -14.72 -5.80
CA GLN A 122 11.64 -15.89 -4.93
C GLN A 122 10.32 -16.55 -4.50
N ARG A 123 9.16 -16.03 -4.93
CA ARG A 123 7.81 -16.49 -4.54
C ARG A 123 7.61 -16.50 -3.02
N LEU A 124 8.23 -15.54 -2.32
CA LEU A 124 8.10 -15.34 -0.90
C LEU A 124 6.88 -14.45 -0.57
N PRO A 125 6.29 -14.61 0.63
CA PRO A 125 5.11 -13.86 1.02
C PRO A 125 5.41 -12.37 1.18
N VAL A 126 4.56 -11.54 0.54
CA VAL A 126 4.57 -10.09 0.66
C VAL A 126 3.18 -9.62 1.03
N ILE A 127 3.02 -9.15 2.27
CA ILE A 127 1.76 -8.60 2.76
C ILE A 127 1.84 -7.09 2.90
N SER A 128 0.72 -6.45 2.65
CA SER A 128 0.48 -5.04 2.90
C SER A 128 -0.60 -4.94 3.97
N VAL A 129 -0.32 -4.22 5.05
CA VAL A 129 -1.16 -4.20 6.26
C VAL A 129 -1.50 -2.76 6.63
N ASP A 130 -2.72 -2.58 7.09
CA ASP A 130 -3.19 -1.32 7.69
C ASP A 130 -4.51 -1.52 8.44
N THR A 131 -4.89 -0.54 9.27
CA THR A 131 -6.21 -0.48 9.90
C THR A 131 -7.12 0.42 9.06
N LYS A 132 -8.17 -0.15 8.48
CA LYS A 132 -9.19 0.66 7.81
C LYS A 132 -9.90 1.54 8.85
N LYS A 133 -10.40 2.70 8.40
CA LYS A 133 -11.25 3.58 9.19
C LYS A 133 -12.24 2.77 10.04
N LYS A 134 -12.32 3.11 11.32
CA LYS A 134 -13.23 2.47 12.26
C LYS A 134 -14.66 2.85 11.91
N GLU A 135 -15.54 1.87 11.78
CA GLU A 135 -16.93 2.08 11.43
C GLU A 135 -17.83 1.95 12.66
N LEU A 136 -18.86 2.77 12.74
CA LEU A 136 -19.94 2.58 13.71
C LEU A 136 -20.83 1.44 13.22
N ILE A 137 -21.18 0.53 14.12
CA ILE A 137 -22.09 -0.57 13.85
C ILE A 137 -23.45 -0.19 14.36
N GLY A 138 -24.45 -0.22 13.50
CA GLY A 138 -25.80 0.24 13.74
C GLY A 138 -26.45 0.67 12.43
N ASN A 139 -27.71 1.09 12.51
CA ASN A 139 -28.46 1.53 11.34
C ASN A 139 -28.07 2.96 10.91
N PHE A 140 -26.78 3.16 10.64
CA PHE A 140 -26.18 4.46 10.32
C PHE A 140 -26.07 4.67 8.82
N LYS A 141 -26.04 5.95 8.42
CA LYS A 141 -25.91 6.32 7.01
C LYS A 141 -24.51 6.00 6.50
N ASN A 142 -24.43 5.10 5.53
CA ASN A 142 -23.18 4.83 4.81
C ASN A 142 -23.20 5.53 3.45
N ASN A 143 -22.16 6.32 3.17
CA ASN A 143 -22.09 7.09 1.93
C ASN A 143 -22.05 6.17 0.70
N GLY A 144 -22.80 6.54 -0.33
CA GLY A 144 -22.92 5.78 -1.56
C GLY A 144 -24.36 5.53 -1.95
N GLN A 145 -24.56 4.84 -3.07
CA GLN A 145 -25.88 4.49 -3.59
C GLN A 145 -25.89 3.00 -3.93
N ALA A 146 -26.99 2.33 -3.58
CA ALA A 146 -27.23 0.95 -3.92
C ALA A 146 -28.60 0.83 -4.59
N TRP A 147 -28.69 0.07 -5.68
CA TRP A 147 -29.96 -0.26 -6.30
C TRP A 147 -30.79 -1.17 -5.38
N GLN A 148 -31.95 -0.69 -4.94
CA GLN A 148 -32.89 -1.40 -4.08
C GLN A 148 -34.33 -1.08 -4.48
N GLN A 149 -35.26 -2.02 -4.25
CA GLN A 149 -36.69 -1.81 -4.54
C GLN A 149 -37.36 -0.83 -3.57
N LYS A 150 -36.83 -0.70 -2.34
CA LYS A 150 -37.24 0.28 -1.34
C LYS A 150 -35.99 0.89 -0.71
N ALA A 151 -36.06 2.17 -0.36
CA ALA A 151 -34.97 2.82 0.37
C ALA A 151 -34.82 2.19 1.76
N THR A 152 -33.57 1.98 2.19
CA THR A 152 -33.29 1.55 3.55
C THR A 152 -33.30 2.78 4.46
N GLU A 153 -34.22 2.83 5.42
CA GLU A 153 -34.28 3.88 6.44
C GLU A 153 -33.11 3.71 7.41
N VAL A 154 -32.39 4.80 7.69
CA VAL A 154 -31.24 4.87 8.60
C VAL A 154 -31.47 6.01 9.59
N TYR A 155 -30.75 6.00 10.71
CA TYR A 155 -30.78 7.12 11.66
C TYR A 155 -30.35 8.42 10.98
N ASP A 156 -31.01 9.51 11.34
CA ASP A 156 -30.71 10.88 10.88
C ASP A 156 -29.35 11.38 11.41
N HIS A 157 -28.91 10.83 12.54
CA HIS A 157 -27.67 11.17 13.21
C HIS A 157 -26.83 9.95 13.61
N ASP A 158 -25.53 10.00 13.29
CA ASP A 158 -24.56 8.94 13.60
C ASP A 158 -23.98 9.08 15.03
N PHE A 159 -24.84 9.03 16.06
CA PHE A 159 -24.37 9.05 17.45
C PHE A 159 -23.87 7.67 17.89
N PRO A 160 -22.67 7.55 18.51
CA PRO A 160 -22.14 6.27 18.99
C PRO A 160 -23.05 5.51 19.97
N THR A 161 -23.94 6.23 20.68
CA THR A 161 -24.93 5.66 21.63
C THR A 161 -26.05 4.89 20.95
N TYR A 162 -26.32 5.14 19.67
CA TYR A 162 -27.32 4.40 18.88
C TYR A 162 -26.71 3.17 18.19
N GLY A 163 -25.41 2.97 18.33
CA GLY A 163 -24.69 1.87 17.73
C GLY A 163 -24.62 0.66 18.64
N VAL A 164 -24.66 -0.53 18.04
CA VAL A 164 -24.33 -1.81 18.68
C VAL A 164 -22.86 -1.83 19.12
N GLY A 165 -22.00 -1.07 18.43
CA GLY A 165 -20.60 -0.92 18.80
C GLY A 165 -19.77 -0.27 17.71
N LYS A 166 -18.45 -0.48 17.77
CA LYS A 166 -17.50 0.07 16.80
C LYS A 166 -16.65 -1.05 16.20
N ALA A 167 -16.70 -1.19 14.88
CA ALA A 167 -15.84 -2.09 14.14
C ALA A 167 -14.44 -1.48 13.99
N VAL A 168 -13.43 -2.28 14.31
CA VAL A 168 -12.02 -1.98 14.01
C VAL A 168 -11.50 -3.01 13.01
N PRO A 169 -11.68 -2.77 11.70
CA PRO A 169 -11.20 -3.65 10.64
C PRO A 169 -9.69 -3.49 10.43
N TYR A 170 -8.92 -4.51 10.80
CA TYR A 170 -7.51 -4.62 10.45
C TYR A 170 -7.33 -5.50 9.21
N GLY A 171 -6.75 -4.94 8.16
CA GLY A 171 -6.61 -5.62 6.88
C GLY A 171 -5.20 -6.13 6.64
N ILE A 172 -5.12 -7.28 5.97
CA ILE A 172 -3.89 -7.91 5.49
C ILE A 172 -4.13 -8.27 4.03
N TYR A 173 -3.41 -7.62 3.12
CA TYR A 173 -3.47 -7.89 1.69
C TYR A 173 -2.21 -8.61 1.23
N ASP A 174 -2.36 -9.86 0.82
CA ASP A 174 -1.29 -10.64 0.19
C ASP A 174 -1.17 -10.25 -1.28
N THR A 175 -0.07 -9.57 -1.60
CA THR A 175 0.18 -9.02 -2.94
C THR A 175 0.57 -10.09 -3.97
N GLN A 176 1.03 -11.27 -3.53
CA GLN A 176 1.44 -12.36 -4.42
C GLN A 176 0.24 -13.23 -4.81
N LYS A 177 -0.68 -13.45 -3.86
CA LYS A 177 -1.90 -14.27 -4.09
C LYS A 177 -3.12 -13.44 -4.48
N ASN A 178 -3.04 -12.10 -4.39
CA ASN A 178 -4.18 -11.20 -4.58
C ASN A 178 -5.36 -11.57 -3.67
N THR A 179 -5.07 -11.85 -2.40
CA THR A 179 -6.08 -12.21 -1.39
C THR A 179 -6.06 -11.25 -0.23
N GLY A 180 -7.23 -10.77 0.18
CA GLY A 180 -7.42 -9.97 1.39
C GLY A 180 -7.87 -10.82 2.56
N THR A 181 -7.37 -10.53 3.75
CA THR A 181 -7.92 -11.04 5.02
C THR A 181 -8.17 -9.85 5.94
N VAL A 182 -9.37 -9.75 6.49
CA VAL A 182 -9.75 -8.68 7.41
C VAL A 182 -10.16 -9.27 8.75
N PHE A 183 -9.53 -8.79 9.82
CA PHE A 183 -9.89 -9.12 11.19
C PHE A 183 -10.68 -7.94 11.77
N VAL A 184 -11.92 -8.20 12.19
CA VAL A 184 -12.81 -7.19 12.75
C VAL A 184 -12.79 -7.30 14.27
N GLY A 185 -12.07 -6.37 14.91
CA GLY A 185 -12.12 -6.19 16.35
C GLY A 185 -13.25 -5.26 16.78
N HIS A 186 -13.55 -5.23 18.08
CA HIS A 186 -14.55 -4.34 18.68
C HIS A 186 -13.97 -3.39 19.74
N SER A 187 -12.65 -3.42 19.95
CA SER A 187 -11.96 -2.64 20.97
C SER A 187 -10.96 -1.65 20.38
N SER A 188 -9.79 -1.45 21.00
CA SER A 188 -8.81 -0.48 20.52
C SER A 188 -7.92 -1.06 19.43
N ASP A 189 -7.69 -0.27 18.38
CA ASP A 189 -6.59 -0.52 17.46
C ASP A 189 -5.25 -0.32 18.18
N THR A 190 -4.55 -1.41 18.46
CA THR A 190 -3.29 -1.43 19.23
C THR A 190 -2.23 -2.24 18.48
N PRO A 191 -0.93 -1.99 18.72
CA PRO A 191 0.12 -2.80 18.12
C PRO A 191 -0.04 -4.30 18.40
N SER A 192 -0.50 -4.66 19.61
CA SER A 192 -0.79 -6.06 19.96
C SER A 192 -1.94 -6.66 19.17
N PHE A 193 -3.01 -5.89 18.91
CA PHE A 193 -4.10 -6.34 18.04
C PHE A 193 -3.59 -6.59 16.61
N ALA A 194 -2.83 -5.63 16.08
CA ALA A 194 -2.29 -5.71 14.72
C ALA A 194 -1.37 -6.92 14.52
N VAL A 195 -0.40 -7.14 15.42
CA VAL A 195 0.51 -8.29 15.32
C VAL A 195 -0.23 -9.61 15.51
N GLU A 196 -1.19 -9.70 16.42
CA GLU A 196 -2.00 -10.92 16.58
C GLU A 196 -2.84 -11.21 15.32
N CYS A 197 -3.32 -10.19 14.60
CA CYS A 197 -3.97 -10.37 13.31
C CYS A 197 -3.01 -10.96 12.26
N ILE A 198 -1.76 -10.47 12.21
CA ILE A 198 -0.74 -10.98 11.28
C ILE A 198 -0.36 -12.42 11.63
N GLU A 199 -0.18 -12.72 12.92
CA GLU A 199 0.07 -14.08 13.40
C GLU A 199 -1.07 -15.04 13.04
N LYS A 200 -2.33 -14.64 13.27
CA LYS A 200 -3.51 -15.42 12.88
C LYS A 200 -3.57 -15.66 11.38
N TRP A 201 -3.28 -14.63 10.57
CA TRP A 201 -3.18 -14.80 9.12
C TRP A 201 -2.07 -15.77 8.73
N TRP A 202 -0.89 -15.67 9.34
CA TRP A 202 0.22 -16.59 9.08
C TRP A 202 -0.16 -18.04 9.40
N LYS A 203 -0.69 -18.28 10.60
CA LYS A 203 -1.14 -19.62 11.04
C LYS A 203 -2.22 -20.21 10.14
N THR A 204 -3.18 -19.39 9.72
CA THR A 204 -4.36 -19.88 8.99
C THR A 204 -4.10 -20.03 7.48
N TYR A 205 -3.38 -19.08 6.89
CA TYR A 205 -3.22 -18.95 5.44
C TYR A 205 -1.75 -18.89 5.02
N GLY A 206 -0.95 -18.04 5.66
CA GLY A 206 0.44 -17.80 5.27
C GLY A 206 1.29 -19.08 5.22
N LYS A 207 1.31 -19.85 6.30
CA LYS A 207 2.08 -21.12 6.39
C LYS A 207 1.64 -22.15 5.34
N LYS A 208 0.34 -22.21 5.02
CA LYS A 208 -0.20 -23.13 3.99
C LYS A 208 0.14 -22.66 2.58
N ASN A 209 0.06 -21.36 2.34
CA ASN A 209 0.32 -20.76 1.02
C ASN A 209 1.81 -20.67 0.70
N TYR A 210 2.68 -20.64 1.73
CA TYR A 210 4.14 -20.49 1.63
C TYR A 210 4.88 -21.49 2.55
N PRO A 211 4.73 -22.82 2.34
CA PRO A 211 5.20 -23.84 3.27
C PRO A 211 6.72 -23.89 3.45
N LYS A 212 7.47 -23.44 2.44
CA LYS A 212 8.95 -23.40 2.47
C LYS A 212 9.51 -22.03 2.85
N SER A 213 8.65 -21.05 3.16
CA SER A 213 9.11 -19.70 3.44
C SER A 213 9.51 -19.54 4.89
N ASN A 214 10.76 -19.11 5.11
CA ASN A 214 11.25 -18.61 6.39
C ASN A 214 11.32 -17.07 6.43
N SER A 215 10.81 -16.40 5.40
CA SER A 215 10.92 -14.95 5.24
C SER A 215 9.57 -14.32 4.93
N LEU A 216 9.28 -13.16 5.52
CA LEU A 216 8.04 -12.41 5.30
C LEU A 216 8.37 -10.94 5.06
N LEU A 217 7.81 -10.33 4.02
CA LEU A 217 7.86 -8.88 3.83
C LEU A 217 6.52 -8.25 4.22
N ILE A 218 6.56 -7.29 5.14
CA ILE A 218 5.41 -6.53 5.62
C ILE A 218 5.57 -5.08 5.16
N LEU A 219 4.63 -4.63 4.34
CA LEU A 219 4.47 -3.24 3.94
C LEU A 219 3.43 -2.60 4.85
N ALA A 220 3.79 -1.52 5.54
CA ALA A 220 2.92 -0.87 6.50
C ALA A 220 2.98 0.65 6.39
N ASP A 221 1.99 1.34 6.94
CA ASP A 221 2.06 2.78 7.10
C ASP A 221 2.93 3.17 8.31
N ALA A 222 3.38 4.43 8.34
CA ALA A 222 4.22 4.94 9.43
C ALA A 222 3.44 5.28 10.73
N GLY A 223 2.11 5.12 10.75
CA GLY A 223 1.22 5.56 11.83
C GLY A 223 0.43 4.43 12.51
N GLY A 224 -0.39 4.80 13.49
CA GLY A 224 -1.35 3.89 14.14
C GLY A 224 -0.72 2.74 14.92
N SER A 225 -1.41 1.59 14.95
CA SER A 225 -0.96 0.37 15.61
C SER A 225 0.31 -0.22 15.00
N ASN A 226 0.57 0.05 13.72
CA ASN A 226 1.72 -0.43 12.97
C ASN A 226 2.87 0.59 12.96
N SER A 227 2.86 1.62 13.80
CA SER A 227 3.85 2.69 13.70
C SER A 227 5.29 2.18 13.84
N TYR A 228 6.17 2.67 12.97
CA TYR A 228 7.60 2.36 13.00
C TYR A 228 8.31 2.75 14.32
N ARG A 229 7.72 3.67 15.08
CA ARG A 229 8.22 4.09 16.41
C ARG A 229 7.76 3.17 17.54
N SER A 230 6.74 2.34 17.29
CA SER A 230 6.14 1.49 18.32
C SER A 230 7.08 0.37 18.74
N ARG A 231 7.47 0.38 20.01
CA ARG A 231 8.27 -0.68 20.63
C ARG A 231 7.47 -1.97 20.80
N VAL A 232 6.17 -1.84 21.13
CA VAL A 232 5.24 -2.97 21.26
C VAL A 232 5.13 -3.70 19.92
N TRP A 233 5.00 -2.96 18.81
CA TRP A 233 4.96 -3.53 17.46
C TRP A 233 6.18 -4.40 17.18
N LYS A 234 7.39 -3.85 17.36
CA LYS A 234 8.66 -4.55 17.13
C LYS A 234 8.81 -5.77 18.04
N TYR A 235 8.54 -5.60 19.33
CA TYR A 235 8.65 -6.66 20.31
C TYR A 235 7.69 -7.82 20.03
N LYS A 236 6.42 -7.53 19.72
CA LYS A 236 5.42 -8.56 19.41
C LYS A 236 5.76 -9.27 18.10
N LEU A 237 6.21 -8.56 17.06
CA LEU A 237 6.65 -9.20 15.81
C LEU A 237 7.83 -10.17 16.06
N GLN A 238 8.81 -9.76 16.87
CA GLN A 238 9.91 -10.64 17.27
C GLN A 238 9.36 -11.89 17.98
N LYS A 239 8.53 -11.74 19.01
CA LYS A 239 8.08 -12.88 19.82
C LYS A 239 7.07 -13.79 19.10
N GLN A 240 6.11 -13.23 18.40
CA GLN A 240 4.97 -13.98 17.84
C GLN A 240 5.22 -14.48 16.41
N LEU A 241 6.05 -13.78 15.62
CA LEU A 241 6.37 -14.23 14.27
C LEU A 241 7.80 -14.78 14.18
N CYS A 242 8.80 -14.04 14.68
CA CYS A 242 10.19 -14.44 14.46
C CYS A 242 10.55 -15.64 15.32
N ASP A 243 10.44 -15.51 16.65
CA ASP A 243 10.83 -16.55 17.61
C ASP A 243 9.87 -17.74 17.56
N TYR A 244 8.55 -17.50 17.49
CA TYR A 244 7.57 -18.59 17.53
C TYR A 244 7.41 -19.34 16.20
N HIS A 245 7.60 -18.68 15.06
CA HIS A 245 7.44 -19.32 13.74
C HIS A 245 8.74 -19.50 12.95
N GLY A 246 9.89 -19.09 13.50
CA GLY A 246 11.17 -19.14 12.79
C GLY A 246 11.24 -18.21 11.58
N LEU A 247 10.49 -17.10 11.60
CA LEU A 247 10.43 -16.17 10.46
C LEU A 247 11.43 -15.03 10.55
N SER A 248 12.12 -14.76 9.45
CA SER A 248 12.78 -13.49 9.19
C SER A 248 11.77 -12.49 8.62
N VAL A 249 11.35 -11.53 9.43
CA VAL A 249 10.35 -10.53 9.04
C VAL A 249 11.08 -9.25 8.60
N ASN A 250 10.88 -8.86 7.35
CA ASN A 250 11.32 -7.58 6.79
C ASN A 250 10.13 -6.62 6.87
N ILE A 251 10.32 -5.46 7.49
CA ILE A 251 9.28 -4.45 7.64
C ILE A 251 9.73 -3.22 6.86
N CYS A 252 8.87 -2.74 5.98
CA CYS A 252 9.06 -1.48 5.27
C CYS A 252 7.85 -0.58 5.46
N HIS A 253 8.08 0.55 6.12
CA HIS A 253 7.07 1.57 6.32
C HIS A 253 7.05 2.55 5.14
N TYR A 254 5.87 2.86 4.64
CA TYR A 254 5.69 4.01 3.75
C TYR A 254 5.94 5.31 4.53
N PRO A 255 6.69 6.28 3.99
CA PRO A 255 6.95 7.54 4.68
C PRO A 255 5.66 8.25 5.14
N PRO A 256 5.70 9.06 6.21
CA PRO A 256 4.56 9.86 6.62
C PRO A 256 3.94 10.69 5.46
N GLY A 257 2.62 10.76 5.41
CA GLY A 257 1.89 11.44 4.33
C GLY A 257 1.83 10.67 3.01
N SER A 258 2.20 9.38 3.02
CA SER A 258 2.28 8.56 1.81
C SER A 258 1.50 7.23 1.91
N SER A 259 0.55 7.12 2.84
CA SER A 259 -0.36 5.98 3.02
C SER A 259 -1.04 5.52 1.73
N LYS A 260 -1.41 6.46 0.85
CA LYS A 260 -2.00 6.19 -0.48
C LYS A 260 -1.19 5.27 -1.39
N TRP A 261 0.11 5.09 -1.12
CA TRP A 261 1.02 4.21 -1.86
C TRP A 261 1.05 2.79 -1.31
N ASN A 262 0.51 2.57 -0.12
CA ASN A 262 0.36 1.26 0.47
C ASN A 262 -0.64 0.44 -0.36
N PRO A 263 -0.28 -0.76 -0.85
CA PRO A 263 -1.14 -1.56 -1.74
C PRO A 263 -2.54 -1.83 -1.17
N ILE A 264 -2.64 -2.04 0.14
CA ILE A 264 -3.90 -2.35 0.82
C ILE A 264 -4.96 -1.27 0.63
N GLU A 265 -4.57 0.01 0.59
CA GLU A 265 -5.50 1.14 0.43
C GLU A 265 -6.33 1.01 -0.85
N HIS A 266 -5.67 0.79 -1.98
CA HIS A 266 -6.33 0.79 -3.29
C HIS A 266 -6.67 -0.61 -3.82
N ARG A 267 -6.05 -1.68 -3.26
CA ARG A 267 -6.34 -3.06 -3.68
C ARG A 267 -7.35 -3.78 -2.80
N LEU A 268 -7.43 -3.43 -1.52
CA LEU A 268 -8.34 -4.08 -0.58
C LEU A 268 -9.39 -3.11 -0.05
N PHE A 269 -8.99 -2.00 0.56
CA PHE A 269 -9.91 -1.09 1.23
C PHE A 269 -10.81 -0.31 0.27
N SER A 270 -10.29 0.07 -0.90
CA SER A 270 -11.08 0.61 -2.02
C SER A 270 -12.25 -0.29 -2.38
N GLU A 271 -11.97 -1.58 -2.60
CA GLU A 271 -12.97 -2.55 -3.04
C GLU A 271 -13.98 -2.86 -1.93
N ILE A 272 -13.52 -2.92 -0.67
CA ILE A 272 -14.41 -3.01 0.49
C ILE A 272 -15.33 -1.80 0.58
N SER A 273 -14.79 -0.58 0.43
CA SER A 273 -15.59 0.66 0.44
C SER A 273 -16.63 0.68 -0.67
N LYS A 274 -16.29 0.23 -1.89
CA LYS A 274 -17.27 0.10 -2.98
C LYS A 274 -18.38 -0.90 -2.65
N ASN A 275 -18.04 -2.02 -2.01
CA ASN A 275 -19.02 -3.04 -1.65
C ASN A 275 -19.95 -2.60 -0.50
N TRP A 276 -19.47 -1.72 0.38
CA TRP A 276 -20.25 -1.17 1.50
C TRP A 276 -21.10 0.05 1.10
N ALA A 277 -20.85 0.63 -0.07
CA ALA A 277 -21.48 1.87 -0.51
C ALA A 277 -23.02 1.77 -0.47
N GLY A 278 -23.66 2.70 0.23
CA GLY A 278 -25.12 2.78 0.33
C GLY A 278 -25.79 1.66 1.15
N ARG A 279 -25.05 0.89 1.95
CA ARG A 279 -25.58 -0.17 2.82
C ARG A 279 -25.26 0.07 4.29
N PRO A 280 -26.24 0.00 5.21
CA PRO A 280 -25.98 0.12 6.64
C PRO A 280 -25.19 -1.09 7.17
N LEU A 281 -24.38 -0.85 8.19
CA LEU A 281 -23.57 -1.87 8.87
C LEU A 281 -24.23 -2.22 10.22
N GLU A 282 -25.41 -2.83 10.15
CA GLU A 282 -26.30 -3.04 11.31
C GLU A 282 -25.68 -3.87 12.44
N THR A 283 -24.99 -4.95 12.09
CA THR A 283 -24.36 -5.88 13.05
C THR A 283 -22.93 -6.24 12.64
N PHE A 284 -22.16 -6.79 13.58
CA PHE A 284 -20.84 -7.37 13.25
C PHE A 284 -20.94 -8.49 12.21
N GLU A 285 -22.03 -9.29 12.21
CA GLU A 285 -22.23 -10.30 11.17
C GLU A 285 -22.46 -9.68 9.80
N THR A 286 -23.22 -8.60 9.71
CA THR A 286 -23.43 -7.85 8.46
C THR A 286 -22.10 -7.31 7.92
N VAL A 287 -21.25 -6.75 8.79
CA VAL A 287 -19.89 -6.31 8.41
C VAL A 287 -19.07 -7.48 7.85
N LEU A 288 -19.03 -8.62 8.55
CA LEU A 288 -18.29 -9.80 8.11
C LEU A 288 -18.84 -10.37 6.81
N LYS A 289 -20.16 -10.40 6.64
CA LYS A 289 -20.84 -10.84 5.41
C LYS A 289 -20.40 -9.96 4.24
N TYR A 290 -20.50 -8.64 4.38
CA TYR A 290 -20.09 -7.73 3.31
C TYR A 290 -18.61 -7.87 2.99
N LEU A 291 -17.72 -7.94 3.99
CA LEU A 291 -16.31 -8.20 3.75
C LEU A 291 -16.08 -9.49 2.94
N ARG A 292 -16.74 -10.60 3.31
CA ARG A 292 -16.60 -11.90 2.62
C ARG A 292 -17.15 -11.90 1.19
N THR A 293 -18.12 -11.03 0.90
CA THR A 293 -18.69 -10.87 -0.45
C THR A 293 -17.87 -9.96 -1.36
N THR A 294 -16.89 -9.22 -0.83
CA THR A 294 -16.03 -8.35 -1.64
C THR A 294 -15.18 -9.20 -2.58
N LYS A 295 -15.45 -9.06 -3.89
CA LYS A 295 -14.73 -9.71 -4.98
C LYS A 295 -14.50 -8.72 -6.11
N THR A 296 -13.42 -8.90 -6.87
CA THR A 296 -13.18 -8.12 -8.09
C THR A 296 -13.09 -9.04 -9.31
N SER A 297 -13.34 -8.49 -10.50
CA SER A 297 -13.10 -9.17 -11.78
C SER A 297 -11.62 -9.56 -11.96
N THR A 298 -10.70 -8.87 -11.28
CA THR A 298 -9.27 -9.21 -11.27
C THR A 298 -8.91 -10.33 -10.29
N GLY A 299 -9.90 -10.97 -9.66
CA GLY A 299 -9.71 -12.15 -8.82
C GLY A 299 -9.43 -11.88 -7.34
N LEU A 300 -9.64 -10.66 -6.83
CA LEU A 300 -9.52 -10.40 -5.40
C LEU A 300 -10.54 -11.24 -4.64
N ASN A 301 -10.09 -11.95 -3.61
CA ASN A 301 -10.95 -12.67 -2.67
C ASN A 301 -10.66 -12.21 -1.24
N VAL A 302 -11.71 -11.81 -0.52
CA VAL A 302 -11.59 -11.31 0.85
C VAL A 302 -12.14 -12.32 1.84
N LYS A 303 -11.31 -12.68 2.82
CA LYS A 303 -11.70 -13.45 4.02
C LYS A 303 -11.92 -12.49 5.18
N ALA A 304 -12.88 -12.79 6.04
CA ALA A 304 -13.19 -11.95 7.20
C ALA A 304 -13.41 -12.78 8.48
N HIS A 305 -12.83 -12.32 9.58
CA HIS A 305 -12.83 -12.99 10.88
C HIS A 305 -13.19 -12.01 11.99
N TYR A 306 -14.02 -12.44 12.93
CA TYR A 306 -14.31 -11.67 14.14
C TYR A 306 -13.21 -11.88 15.19
N VAL A 307 -12.84 -10.81 15.90
CA VAL A 307 -11.90 -10.88 17.03
C VAL A 307 -12.63 -10.41 18.29
N GLY A 308 -13.10 -11.39 19.07
CA GLY A 308 -13.80 -11.13 20.35
C GLY A 308 -12.89 -10.67 21.49
N LYS A 309 -11.57 -10.78 21.34
CA LYS A 309 -10.59 -10.35 22.35
C LYS A 309 -10.55 -8.83 22.48
N LYS A 310 -10.51 -8.35 23.72
CA LYS A 310 -10.34 -6.92 24.05
C LYS A 310 -8.85 -6.58 24.20
N TYR A 311 -8.42 -5.48 23.61
CA TYR A 311 -7.05 -4.99 23.71
C TYR A 311 -7.00 -3.67 24.48
N LYS A 312 -6.24 -3.67 25.58
CA LYS A 312 -6.01 -2.49 26.41
C LYS A 312 -4.95 -1.60 25.76
N LYS A 313 -5.14 -0.28 25.83
CA LYS A 313 -4.14 0.70 25.41
C LYS A 313 -3.03 0.83 26.46
N GLY A 314 -1.91 1.44 26.07
CA GLY A 314 -0.85 1.82 27.01
C GLY A 314 0.14 0.72 27.36
N GLU A 315 0.19 -0.37 26.58
CA GLU A 315 1.25 -1.38 26.71
C GLU A 315 2.62 -0.73 26.49
N ARG A 316 3.57 -1.05 27.37
CA ARG A 316 4.93 -0.51 27.35
C ARG A 316 5.93 -1.65 27.29
N ILE A 317 7.01 -1.45 26.54
CA ILE A 317 8.14 -2.36 26.44
C ILE A 317 9.36 -1.66 27.04
N SER A 318 10.05 -2.34 27.96
CA SER A 318 11.24 -1.80 28.64
C SER A 318 12.47 -1.77 27.75
N ASP A 319 13.49 -0.99 28.13
CA ASP A 319 14.77 -0.91 27.38
C ASP A 319 15.49 -2.24 27.35
N LYS A 320 15.41 -3.01 28.44
CA LYS A 320 15.90 -4.38 28.50
C LYS A 320 15.26 -5.25 27.41
N GLN A 321 13.93 -5.24 27.32
CA GLN A 321 13.20 -6.01 26.32
C GLN A 321 13.49 -5.58 24.87
N MET A 322 13.80 -4.29 24.64
CA MET A 322 14.19 -3.83 23.30
C MET A 322 15.59 -4.27 22.90
N LYS A 323 16.53 -4.37 23.85
CA LYS A 323 17.89 -4.86 23.60
C LYS A 323 17.93 -6.35 23.26
N GLU A 324 16.91 -7.10 23.65
CA GLU A 324 16.76 -8.53 23.34
C GLU A 324 16.32 -8.82 21.89
N LEU A 325 15.91 -7.79 21.14
CA LEU A 325 15.42 -7.96 19.77
C LEU A 325 16.57 -8.16 18.80
N GLN A 326 16.43 -9.12 17.88
CA GLN A 326 17.35 -9.29 16.76
C GLN A 326 16.96 -8.35 15.61
N LEU A 327 17.05 -7.05 15.89
CA LEU A 327 16.63 -5.98 15.00
C LEU A 327 17.83 -5.43 14.24
N VAL A 328 17.82 -5.63 12.92
CA VAL A 328 18.79 -5.06 11.98
C VAL A 328 18.11 -3.90 11.25
N LYS A 329 18.61 -2.69 11.47
CA LYS A 329 18.11 -1.51 10.75
C LYS A 329 18.76 -1.41 9.37
N HIS A 330 18.04 -0.86 8.39
CA HIS A 330 18.64 -0.48 7.12
C HIS A 330 19.64 0.66 7.32
N GLU A 331 20.79 0.63 6.65
CA GLU A 331 21.90 1.58 6.87
C GLU A 331 21.47 3.05 6.65
N THR A 332 20.74 3.31 5.56
CA THR A 332 20.35 4.67 5.15
C THR A 332 18.90 5.04 5.50
N LEU A 333 18.05 4.06 5.82
CA LEU A 333 16.59 4.21 5.97
C LEU A 333 16.11 3.59 7.29
N SER A 334 16.99 3.68 8.30
CA SER A 334 16.99 2.91 9.54
C SER A 334 15.71 3.01 10.38
N ASP A 335 14.96 4.10 10.22
CA ASP A 335 13.70 4.31 10.92
C ASP A 335 12.51 3.64 10.25
N TRP A 336 12.46 3.60 8.91
CA TRP A 336 11.30 3.08 8.17
C TRP A 336 11.48 1.65 7.70
N SER A 337 12.71 1.17 7.57
CA SER A 337 13.00 -0.16 7.08
C SER A 337 13.92 -0.89 8.04
N TYR A 338 13.46 -2.05 8.52
CA TYR A 338 14.22 -2.90 9.42
C TYR A 338 13.82 -4.36 9.25
N LYS A 339 14.73 -5.25 9.63
CA LYS A 339 14.56 -6.69 9.62
C LYS A 339 14.61 -7.23 11.05
N LEU A 340 13.69 -8.11 11.38
CA LEU A 340 13.70 -8.94 12.59
C LEU A 340 14.03 -10.37 12.18
N THR A 341 14.90 -11.03 12.93
CA THR A 341 15.29 -12.43 12.71
C THR A 341 15.03 -13.26 13.96
N PRO A 342 14.81 -14.57 13.87
CA PRO A 342 14.59 -15.40 15.06
C PRO A 342 15.76 -15.32 16.04
N SER A 343 15.49 -15.17 17.35
CA SER A 343 16.53 -15.11 18.38
C SER A 343 17.20 -16.46 18.67
N LYS A 344 16.58 -17.57 18.25
CA LYS A 344 17.11 -18.93 18.34
C LYS A 344 16.84 -19.61 16.99
N MET A 345 17.88 -20.16 16.37
CA MET A 345 17.76 -20.98 15.16
C MET A 345 17.30 -22.38 15.51
#